data_AF-A0AAV5TK87-F1
#
_entry.id   AF-A0AAV5TK87-F1
#
_cell.length_a   1.000
_cell.length_b   1.000
_cell.length_c   1.000
_cell.angle_alpha   90.00
_cell.angle_beta   90.00
_cell.angle_gamma   90.00
#
_symmetry.space_group_name_H-M   'P 1'
#
loop_
_entity.id
_entity.type
_entity.pdbx_description
1 polymer ?
#
loop_
_entity_poly.entity_id
_entity_poly.type
_entity_poly.pdbx_seq_one_letter_code
_entity_poly.pdbx_strand_id
1 'polypeptide(L)'
;MTRDNIIFVSYGIPLVVLNILTVVSLVSIRKRLSTTFFIIFMLTLGVNLVTYINAWIVLRLHLEQAFNFYYHFVNWTGFLSTIHGFLVGFFYYIQNINSALLTIDRFVAIAALDWME
;
A
#
# COMPACT_ATOMS: atom_id res chain seq x y z
N MET A 1 16.31 -21.96 1.36
CA MET A 1 15.18 -21.02 1.20
C MET A 1 13.90 -21.81 1.49
N THR A 2 13.20 -21.50 2.58
CA THR A 2 11.92 -22.14 2.93
C THR A 2 10.84 -21.73 1.93
N ARG A 3 9.78 -22.53 1.77
CA ARG A 3 8.68 -22.25 0.81
C ARG A 3 8.08 -20.85 1.02
N ASP A 4 7.98 -20.41 2.27
CA ASP A 4 7.42 -19.11 2.64
C ASP A 4 8.31 -17.96 2.14
N ASN A 5 9.64 -18.08 2.20
CA ASN A 5 10.55 -17.06 1.69
C ASN A 5 10.41 -16.88 0.17
N ILE A 6 10.16 -17.97 -0.57
CA ILE A 6 9.95 -17.90 -2.03
C ILE A 6 8.69 -17.09 -2.32
N ILE A 7 7.58 -17.39 -1.64
CA ILE A 7 6.31 -16.67 -1.78
C ILE A 7 6.52 -15.19 -1.43
N PHE A 8 7.19 -14.89 -0.32
CA PHE A 8 7.35 -13.49 0.10
C PHE A 8 8.21 -12.67 -0.85
N VAL A 9 9.26 -13.25 -1.42
CA VAL A 9 10.13 -12.60 -2.41
C VAL A 9 9.40 -12.45 -3.75
N SER A 10 8.70 -13.50 -4.20
CA SER A 10 8.00 -13.50 -5.48
C SER A 10 6.80 -12.55 -5.52
N TYR A 11 6.15 -12.29 -4.39
CA TYR A 11 5.08 -11.29 -4.31
C TYR A 11 5.60 -9.90 -3.92
N GLY A 12 6.61 -9.83 -3.05
CA GLY A 12 7.07 -8.57 -2.47
C GLY A 12 7.88 -7.71 -3.43
N ILE A 13 8.88 -8.29 -4.10
CA ILE A 13 9.75 -7.52 -5.00
C ILE A 13 8.95 -6.99 -6.21
N PRO A 14 8.15 -7.81 -6.92
CA PRO A 14 7.35 -7.30 -8.02
C PRO A 14 6.36 -6.23 -7.59
N LEU A 15 5.75 -6.35 -6.41
CA LEU A 15 4.82 -5.34 -5.90
C LEU A 15 5.49 -3.97 -5.72
N VAL A 16 6.69 -3.92 -5.13
CA VAL A 16 7.42 -2.65 -4.94
C VAL A 16 7.83 -2.06 -6.29
N VAL A 17 8.34 -2.88 -7.21
CA VAL A 17 8.71 -2.45 -8.57
C VAL A 17 7.51 -1.88 -9.31
N LEU A 18 6.37 -2.57 -9.27
CA LEU A 18 5.13 -2.10 -9.91
C LEU A 18 4.63 -0.79 -9.29
N ASN A 19 4.73 -0.62 -7.97
CA ASN A 19 4.35 0.65 -7.33
C ASN A 19 5.23 1.81 -7.81
N ILE A 20 6.55 1.62 -7.90
CA ILE A 20 7.47 2.64 -8.42
C ILE A 20 7.14 2.99 -9.87
N LEU A 21 6.97 1.97 -10.72
CA LEU A 21 6.59 2.17 -12.12
C LEU A 21 5.26 2.91 -12.25
N THR A 22 4.29 2.60 -11.39
CA THR A 22 2.98 3.25 -11.38
C THR A 22 3.09 4.72 -10.98
N VAL A 23 3.89 5.04 -9.96
CA VAL A 23 4.16 6.44 -9.57
C VAL A 23 4.79 7.22 -10.73
N VAL A 24 5.85 6.68 -11.35
CA VAL A 24 6.51 7.32 -12.50
C VAL A 24 5.51 7.55 -13.63
N SER A 25 4.70 6.53 -13.94
CA SER A 25 3.69 6.60 -14.98
C SER A 25 2.66 7.69 -14.70
N LEU A 26 2.09 7.73 -13.49
CA LEU A 26 1.10 8.74 -13.09
C LEU A 26 1.67 10.16 -13.12
N VAL A 27 2.90 10.33 -12.63
CA VAL A 27 3.59 11.63 -12.66
C VAL A 27 3.82 12.09 -14.10
N SER A 28 4.07 11.17 -15.04
CA SER A 28 4.26 11.49 -16.47
C SER A 28 2.96 11.94 -17.15
N ILE A 29 1.82 11.32 -16.80
CA ILE A 29 0.51 11.64 -17.39
C ILE A 29 -0.33 12.63 -16.57
N ARG A 30 0.21 13.16 -15.46
CA ARG A 30 -0.54 13.99 -14.50
C ARG A 30 -1.30 15.17 -15.11
N LYS A 31 -0.79 15.75 -16.20
CA LYS A 31 -1.43 16.89 -16.90
C LYS A 31 -2.72 16.50 -17.65
N ARG A 32 -2.94 15.20 -17.88
CA ARG A 32 -4.13 14.66 -18.56
C ARG A 32 -5.16 14.08 -17.59
N LEU A 33 -4.82 13.97 -16.31
CA LEU A 33 -5.68 13.41 -15.28
C LEU A 33 -6.39 14.52 -14.51
N SER A 34 -7.57 14.22 -13.96
CA SER A 34 -8.19 15.11 -12.98
C SER A 34 -7.34 15.15 -11.71
N THR A 35 -7.22 16.34 -11.12
CA THR A 35 -6.44 16.56 -9.89
C THR A 35 -6.92 15.65 -8.76
N THR A 36 -8.23 15.49 -8.61
CA THR A 36 -8.86 14.64 -7.59
C THR A 36 -8.45 13.17 -7.76
N PHE A 37 -8.56 12.62 -8.96
CA PHE A 37 -8.11 11.26 -9.27
C PHE A 37 -6.63 11.07 -8.98
N PHE A 38 -5.79 12.00 -9.43
CA PHE A 38 -4.34 11.93 -9.21
C PHE A 38 -4.01 11.89 -7.71
N ILE A 39 -4.63 12.74 -6.90
CA ILE A 39 -4.39 12.77 -5.44
C ILE A 39 -4.85 11.47 -4.78
N ILE A 40 -6.08 11.01 -5.04
CA ILE A 40 -6.59 9.78 -4.42
C ILE A 40 -5.72 8.58 -4.83
N PHE A 41 -5.31 8.50 -6.09
CA PHE A 41 -4.48 7.40 -6.56
C PHE A 41 -3.07 7.44 -5.94
N MET A 42 -2.46 8.62 -5.81
CA MET A 42 -1.17 8.78 -5.12
C MET A 42 -1.27 8.39 -3.64
N LEU A 43 -2.37 8.72 -2.96
CA LEU A 43 -2.65 8.27 -1.60
C LEU A 43 -2.78 6.74 -1.53
N THR A 44 -3.46 6.11 -2.48
CA THR A 44 -3.55 4.65 -2.58
C THR A 44 -2.17 3.99 -2.69
N LEU A 45 -1.30 4.50 -3.57
CA LEU A 45 0.06 3.97 -3.73
C LEU A 45 0.89 4.15 -2.46
N GLY A 46 0.81 5.33 -1.83
CA GLY A 46 1.49 5.60 -0.56
C GLY A 46 1.05 4.63 0.53
N VAL A 47 -0.26 4.49 0.73
CA VAL A 47 -0.81 3.57 1.73
C VAL A 47 -0.40 2.13 1.42
N ASN A 48 -0.46 1.68 0.16
CA ASN A 48 -0.04 0.33 -0.23
C ASN A 48 1.43 0.05 0.12
N LEU A 49 2.33 1.00 -0.13
CA LEU A 49 3.75 0.87 0.21
C LEU A 49 3.95 0.82 1.73
N VAL A 50 3.26 1.68 2.49
CA VAL A 50 3.35 1.69 3.95
C VAL A 50 2.79 0.39 4.55
N THR A 51 1.64 -0.10 4.06
CA THR A 51 1.09 -1.40 4.44
C THR A 51 2.07 -2.52 4.17
N TYR A 52 2.71 -2.52 3.00
CA TYR A 52 3.69 -3.52 2.63
C TYR A 52 4.89 -3.51 3.59
N ILE A 53 5.48 -2.35 3.87
CA ILE A 53 6.61 -2.21 4.80
C ILE A 53 6.21 -2.65 6.22
N ASN A 54 5.05 -2.21 6.69
CA ASN A 54 4.54 -2.56 8.01
C ASN A 54 4.31 -4.08 8.14
N ALA A 55 3.66 -4.70 7.15
CA ALA A 55 3.46 -6.14 7.12
C ALA A 55 4.79 -6.91 7.00
N TRP A 56 5.77 -6.38 6.26
CA TRP A 56 7.09 -6.98 6.12
C TRP A 56 7.83 -7.01 7.46
N ILE A 57 7.79 -5.90 8.21
CA ILE A 57 8.38 -5.79 9.54
C ILE A 57 7.78 -6.80 10.54
N VAL A 58 6.46 -6.98 10.51
CA VAL A 58 5.74 -7.80 11.49
C VAL A 58 5.81 -9.28 11.17
N LEU A 59 5.55 -9.63 9.91
CA LEU A 59 5.28 -11.01 9.52
C LEU A 59 6.50 -11.71 8.92
N ARG A 60 7.44 -10.95 8.32
CA ARG A 60 8.48 -11.54 7.46
C ARG A 60 9.88 -11.40 8.03
N LEU A 61 10.07 -10.47 8.95
CA LEU A 61 11.38 -10.13 9.48
C LEU A 61 12.01 -11.21 10.38
N HIS A 62 11.21 -12.14 10.91
CA HIS A 62 11.67 -13.31 11.68
C HIS A 62 12.31 -14.40 10.81
N LEU A 63 12.05 -14.39 9.49
CA LEU A 63 12.57 -15.40 8.55
C LEU A 63 13.94 -15.02 7.98
N GLU A 64 14.35 -13.76 8.14
CA GLU A 64 15.62 -13.22 7.65
C GLU A 64 16.64 -13.16 8.79
N GLN A 65 17.68 -13.99 8.73
CA GLN A 65 18.73 -14.05 9.78
C GLN A 65 19.39 -12.69 10.03
N ALA A 66 19.54 -11.84 9.00
CA ALA A 66 20.16 -10.52 9.13
C ALA A 66 19.31 -9.50 9.92
N PHE A 67 17.98 -9.65 9.90
CA PHE A 67 17.05 -8.70 10.53
C PHE A 67 16.36 -9.25 11.77
N ASN A 68 16.63 -10.51 12.14
CA ASN A 68 16.02 -11.18 13.27
C ASN A 68 16.17 -10.41 14.60
N PHE A 69 17.23 -9.61 14.76
CA PHE A 69 17.41 -8.74 15.94
C PHE A 69 16.25 -7.75 16.13
N TYR A 70 15.74 -7.17 15.04
CA TYR A 70 14.67 -6.18 15.09
C TYR A 70 13.32 -6.85 15.35
N TYR A 71 13.11 -8.06 14.82
CA TYR A 71 11.94 -8.87 15.18
C TYR A 71 11.90 -9.17 16.68
N HIS A 72 13.03 -9.57 17.28
CA HIS A 72 13.12 -9.77 18.73
C HIS A 72 12.93 -8.47 19.51
N PHE A 73 13.47 -7.34 19.04
CA PHE A 73 13.28 -6.03 19.66
C PHE A 73 11.80 -5.58 19.68
N VAL A 74 11.10 -5.74 18.55
CA VAL A 74 9.67 -5.41 18.41
C VAL A 74 8.80 -6.27 19.31
N ASN A 75 9.11 -7.56 19.43
CA ASN A 75 8.33 -8.47 20.28
C ASN A 75 8.68 -8.36 21.77
N TRP A 76 9.91 -7.97 22.11
CA TRP A 76 10.30 -7.82 23.52
C TRP A 76 9.58 -6.66 24.21
N THR A 77 9.37 -5.56 23.51
CA THR A 77 8.69 -4.38 24.07
C THR A 77 7.18 -4.54 24.17
N GLY A 78 6.56 -5.50 23.46
CA GLY A 78 5.12 -5.79 23.44
C GLY A 78 4.26 -4.69 22.80
N PHE A 79 4.51 -3.44 23.18
CA PHE A 79 3.88 -2.23 22.68
C PHE A 79 4.06 -2.04 21.16
N LEU A 80 5.28 -2.23 20.65
CA LEU A 80 5.57 -2.10 19.22
C LEU A 80 4.80 -3.14 18.39
N SER A 81 4.71 -4.39 18.87
CA SER A 81 3.93 -5.44 18.23
C SER A 81 2.43 -5.08 18.14
N THR A 82 1.86 -4.53 19.21
CA THR A 82 0.46 -4.06 19.23
C THR A 82 0.23 -2.89 18.26
N ILE A 83 1.13 -1.89 18.24
CA ILE A 83 1.04 -0.77 17.29
C ILE A 83 1.04 -1.31 15.86
N HIS A 84 1.98 -2.18 15.55
CA HIS A 84 2.10 -2.73 14.23
C HIS A 84 0.86 -3.53 13.79
N GLY A 85 0.28 -4.33 14.69
CA GLY A 85 -0.98 -5.05 14.46
C GLY A 85 -2.16 -4.11 14.21
N PHE A 86 -2.29 -3.05 15.00
CA PHE A 86 -3.29 -2.00 14.79
C PHE A 86 -3.10 -1.31 13.43
N LEU A 87 -1.86 -0.95 13.08
CA LEU A 87 -1.53 -0.28 11.83
C LEU A 87 -1.89 -1.12 10.61
N VAL A 88 -1.71 -2.45 10.66
CA VAL A 88 -2.17 -3.32 9.57
C VAL A 88 -3.68 -3.15 9.33
N GLY A 89 -4.50 -3.28 10.38
CA GLY A 89 -5.95 -3.10 10.27
C GLY A 89 -6.35 -1.70 9.80
N PHE A 90 -5.68 -0.67 10.34
CA PHE A 90 -5.91 0.71 9.97
C PHE A 90 -5.56 1.01 8.50
N PHE A 91 -4.45 0.48 7.98
CA PHE A 91 -4.10 0.68 6.57
C PHE A 91 -5.03 -0.06 5.62
N TYR A 92 -5.49 -1.26 5.97
CA TYR A 92 -6.53 -1.95 5.19
C TYR A 92 -7.83 -1.14 5.14
N TYR A 93 -8.22 -0.52 6.26
CA TYR A 93 -9.37 0.37 6.28
C TYR A 93 -9.18 1.59 5.35
N ILE A 94 -8.02 2.24 5.39
CA ILE A 94 -7.70 3.36 4.48
C ILE A 94 -7.71 2.90 3.02
N GLN A 95 -7.16 1.72 2.69
CA GLN A 95 -7.20 1.17 1.33
C GLN A 95 -8.64 1.04 0.81
N ASN A 96 -9.56 0.55 1.65
CA ASN A 96 -10.97 0.44 1.30
C ASN A 96 -11.62 1.82 1.09
N ILE A 97 -11.32 2.80 1.94
CA ILE A 97 -11.79 4.18 1.75
C ILE A 97 -11.27 4.75 0.43
N ASN A 98 -9.97 4.63 0.15
CA ASN A 98 -9.39 5.14 -1.09
C ASN A 98 -10.01 4.48 -2.32
N SER A 99 -10.28 3.18 -2.26
CA SER A 99 -11.00 2.47 -3.33
C SER A 99 -12.42 3.01 -3.51
N ALA A 100 -13.15 3.28 -2.41
CA ALA A 100 -14.48 3.87 -2.48
C ALA A 100 -14.45 5.29 -3.07
N LEU A 101 -13.47 6.10 -2.66
CA LEU A 101 -13.27 7.45 -3.19
C LEU A 101 -12.95 7.44 -4.70
N LEU A 102 -12.13 6.50 -5.17
CA LEU A 102 -11.87 6.34 -6.61
C LEU A 102 -13.16 5.97 -7.36
N THR A 103 -13.97 5.06 -6.82
CA THR A 103 -15.26 4.70 -7.42
C THR A 103 -16.20 5.88 -7.51
N ILE A 104 -16.31 6.68 -6.43
CA ILE A 104 -17.14 7.89 -6.40
C ILE A 104 -16.62 8.93 -7.40
N ASP A 105 -15.31 9.19 -7.44
CA ASP A 105 -14.69 10.13 -8.40
C ASP A 105 -15.04 9.75 -9.84
N ARG A 106 -14.97 8.46 -10.18
CA ARG A 106 -15.36 7.97 -11.51
C ARG A 106 -16.86 8.11 -11.78
N PHE A 107 -17.71 7.79 -10.79
CA PHE A 107 -19.16 7.90 -10.94
C PHE A 107 -19.60 9.35 -11.17
N VAL A 108 -19.05 10.29 -10.39
CA VAL A 108 -19.30 11.73 -10.56
C VAL A 108 -18.79 12.22 -11.92
N ALA A 109 -17.61 11.77 -12.36
CA ALA A 109 -17.07 12.16 -13.66
C ALA A 109 -17.97 11.71 -14.83
N ILE A 110 -18.62 10.53 -14.73
CA ILE A 110 -19.56 10.04 -15.73
C ILE A 110 -20.88 10.81 -15.65
N ALA A 111 -21.49 10.91 -14.46
CA ALA A 111 -22.76 11.59 -14.28
C ALA A 111 -22.70 13.08 -14.66
N ALA A 112 -21.56 13.73 -14.42
CA ALA A 112 -21.35 15.11 -14.84
C ALA A 112 -21.28 15.28 -16.36
N LEU A 113 -20.81 14.29 -17.11
CA LEU A 113 -20.85 14.31 -18.58
C LEU A 113 -22.28 14.17 -19.09
N ASP A 114 -23.07 13.24 -18.52
CA ASP A 114 -24.47 13.00 -18.91
C ASP A 114 -25.38 14.22 -18.63
N TRP A 115 -25.05 15.08 -17.66
CA TRP A 115 -25.80 16.30 -17.37
C TRP A 115 -25.47 17.48 -18.29
N MET A 116 -24.44 17.37 -19.13
CA MET A 116 -24.04 18.40 -20.09
C MET A 116 -24.61 18.17 -21.50
N GLU A 117 -25.26 17.02 -21.73
CA GLU A 117 -26.07 16.71 -22.93
C GLU A 117 -27.55 17.11 -22.74
#